data_AF-A0A2G9S8S2-F1
#
_entry.id   AF-A0A2G9S8S2-F1
#
_cell.length_a   1.000
_cell.length_b   1.000
_cell.length_c   1.000
_cell.angle_alpha   90.00
_cell.angle_beta   90.00
_cell.angle_gamma   90.00
#
_symmetry.space_group_name_H-M   'P 1'
#
loop_
_entity.id
_entity.type
_entity.pdbx_description
1 polymer ?
#
loop_
_entity_poly.entity_id
_entity_poly.type
_entity_poly.pdbx_seq_one_letter_code
_entity_poly.pdbx_strand_id
1 'polypeptide(L)' 'MTEWERLQEEAARRDHRKIGRNEYRKRGFTEVITPNMYNNKLWQQSGHWEHYGEHMFSFTVENETFSLKPMNCPGH' A
#
# COMPACT_ATOMS: atom_id res chain seq x y z
N MET A 1 20.11 31.42 -8.86
CA MET A 1 19.02 30.47 -8.58
C MET A 1 17.85 31.26 -8.04
N THR A 2 16.71 31.18 -8.71
CA THR A 2 15.46 31.83 -8.32
C THR A 2 14.85 31.15 -7.10
N GLU A 3 13.94 31.84 -6.40
CA GLU A 3 13.22 31.26 -5.27
C GLU A 3 12.41 30.01 -5.67
N TRP A 4 11.84 30.02 -6.88
CA TRP A 4 11.11 28.89 -7.45
C TRP A 4 12.00 27.66 -7.66
N GLU A 5 13.21 27.84 -8.17
CA GLU A 5 14.17 26.75 -8.38
C GLU A 5 14.59 26.12 -7.04
N ARG A 6 14.83 26.94 -6.01
CA ARG A 6 15.16 26.46 -4.66
C ARG A 6 14.02 25.62 -4.07
N LEU A 7 12.77 26.08 -4.19
CA LEU A 7 11.60 25.36 -3.68
C LEU A 7 11.40 24.00 -4.39
N GLN A 8 11.63 23.94 -5.71
CA GLN A 8 11.58 22.69 -6.46
C GLN A 8 12.69 21.72 -6.03
N GLU A 9 13.91 22.22 -5.84
CA GLU A 9 15.04 21.40 -5.38
C GLU A 9 14.84 20.87 -3.96
N GLU A 10 14.30 21.69 -3.05
CA GLU A 10 13.92 21.26 -1.72
C GLU A 10 12.79 20.21 -1.73
N ALA A 11 11.76 20.41 -2.56
CA ALA A 11 10.67 19.46 -2.72
C ALA A 11 11.16 18.11 -3.26
N ALA A 12 12.04 18.11 -4.26
CA ALA A 12 12.63 16.91 -4.84
C ALA A 12 13.47 16.10 -3.83
N ARG A 13 14.06 16.78 -2.83
CA ARG A 13 14.87 16.16 -1.78
C ARG A 13 14.07 15.68 -0.56
N ARG A 14 12.78 16.01 -0.46
CA ARG A 14 11.96 15.58 0.70
C ARG A 14 11.61 14.10 0.62
N ASP A 15 11.96 13.34 1.66
CA ASP A 15 11.43 11.99 1.83
C ASP A 15 10.00 12.06 2.40
N HIS A 16 9.01 11.95 1.51
CA HIS A 16 7.59 11.97 1.87
C HIS A 16 7.22 10.87 2.86
N ARG A 17 7.94 9.73 2.86
CA ARG A 17 7.69 8.64 3.81
C ARG A 17 8.08 9.03 5.22
N LYS A 18 9.19 9.76 5.39
CA LYS A 18 9.63 10.25 6.71
C LYS A 18 8.61 11.24 7.29
N ILE A 19 8.08 12.13 6.46
CA ILE A 19 7.04 13.09 6.85
C ILE A 19 5.79 12.33 7.30
N GLY A 20 5.26 11.42 6.48
CA GLY A 20 4.07 10.63 6.81
C GLY A 20 4.23 9.82 8.10
N ARG A 21 5.34 9.10 8.27
CA ARG A 21 5.63 8.33 9.49
C ARG A 21 5.65 9.19 10.76
N ASN A 22 6.23 10.39 10.68
CA ASN A 22 6.27 11.31 11.82
C ASN A 22 4.86 11.78 12.20
N GLU A 23 4.04 12.14 11.21
CA GLU A 23 2.67 12.59 11.45
C GLU A 23 1.77 11.47 12.00
N TYR A 24 1.96 10.22 11.57
CA TYR A 24 1.28 9.06 12.14
C TYR A 24 1.64 8.83 13.61
N ARG A 25 2.93 8.88 13.95
CA ARG A 25 3.40 8.70 15.34
C ARG A 25 2.84 9.77 16.29
N LYS A 26 2.82 11.03 15.86
CA LYS A 26 2.24 12.15 16.65
C LYS A 26 0.76 11.94 16.98
N ARG A 27 0.03 11.18 16.15
CA ARG A 27 -1.40 10.89 16.31
C ARG A 27 -1.68 9.53 16.94
N GLY A 28 -0.64 8.84 17.43
CA GLY A 28 -0.78 7.56 18.13
C GLY A 28 -0.95 6.34 17.22
N PHE A 29 -0.71 6.45 15.91
CA PHE A 29 -0.73 5.28 15.02
C PHE A 29 0.56 4.46 15.17
N THR A 30 0.40 3.13 15.22
CA THR A 30 1.51 2.18 15.16
C THR A 30 1.72 1.72 13.72
N GLU A 31 2.95 1.86 13.22
CA GLU A 31 3.31 1.37 11.89
C GLU A 31 3.35 -0.17 11.90
N VAL A 32 2.67 -0.79 10.94
CA VAL A 32 2.67 -2.24 10.71
C VAL A 32 3.14 -2.55 9.29
N ILE A 33 3.72 -3.73 9.11
CA ILE A 33 4.14 -4.24 7.80
C ILE A 33 3.34 -5.51 7.54
N THR A 34 2.55 -5.48 6.47
CA THR A 34 1.68 -6.59 6.08
C THR A 34 2.20 -7.23 4.79
N PRO A 35 2.00 -8.55 4.58
CA PRO A 35 2.35 -9.22 3.32
C PRO A 35 1.82 -8.49 2.08
N ASN A 36 2.49 -8.69 0.94
CA ASN A 36 2.04 -8.17 -0.35
C ASN A 36 1.13 -9.15 -1.09
N MET A 37 1.25 -10.44 -0.81
CA MET A 37 0.50 -11.52 -1.46
C MET A 37 -0.36 -12.23 -0.42
N TYR A 38 -1.60 -12.54 -0.79
CA TYR A 38 -2.53 -13.32 0.04
C TYR A 38 -3.24 -14.36 -0.80
N ASN A 39 -3.69 -15.43 -0.14
CA ASN A 39 -4.61 -16.39 -0.75
C ASN A 39 -5.92 -15.67 -1.12
N ASN A 40 -6.47 -16.01 -2.28
CA ASN A 40 -7.65 -15.37 -2.83
C ASN A 40 -8.89 -15.43 -1.92
N LYS A 41 -8.97 -16.42 -1.03
CA LYS A 41 -10.03 -16.55 -0.02
C LYS A 41 -10.18 -15.27 0.83
N LEU A 42 -9.09 -14.55 1.13
CA LEU A 42 -9.14 -13.28 1.86
C LEU A 42 -9.89 -12.18 1.08
N TRP A 43 -9.65 -12.10 -0.22
CA TRP A 43 -10.29 -11.10 -1.08
C TRP A 43 -11.76 -11.42 -1.31
N GLN A 44 -12.11 -12.70 -1.38
CA GLN A 44 -13.51 -13.16 -1.42
C GLN A 44 -14.23 -12.81 -0.12
N GLN A 45 -13.65 -13.17 1.03
CA GLN A 45 -14.25 -12.90 2.34
C GLN A 45 -14.44 -11.40 2.61
N SER A 46 -13.53 -10.56 2.14
CA SER A 46 -13.63 -9.12 2.29
C SER A 46 -14.50 -8.43 1.23
N GLY A 47 -15.07 -9.18 0.27
CA GLY A 47 -15.88 -8.66 -0.84
C GLY A 47 -15.08 -7.99 -1.97
N HIS A 48 -13.75 -7.89 -1.85
CA HIS A 48 -12.91 -7.21 -2.83
C HIS A 48 -12.79 -8.01 -4.13
N TRP A 49 -12.87 -9.34 -4.05
CA TRP A 49 -12.77 -10.19 -5.23
C TRP A 49 -13.87 -9.91 -6.26
N GLU A 50 -15.09 -9.66 -5.80
CA GLU A 50 -16.25 -9.39 -6.66
C GLU A 50 -16.09 -8.06 -7.42
N HIS A 51 -15.40 -7.08 -6.83
CA HIS A 51 -15.23 -5.75 -7.41
C HIS A 51 -13.93 -5.57 -8.19
N TYR A 52 -12.85 -6.21 -7.75
CA TYR A 52 -11.50 -5.95 -8.23
C TYR A 52 -10.80 -7.17 -8.79
N GLY A 53 -11.37 -8.38 -8.68
CA GLY A 53 -10.70 -9.63 -9.06
C GLY A 53 -10.15 -9.64 -10.48
N GLU A 54 -10.88 -9.07 -11.44
CA GLU A 54 -10.44 -8.94 -12.84
C GLU A 54 -9.25 -7.99 -13.03
N HIS A 55 -9.04 -7.07 -12.09
CA HIS A 55 -7.97 -6.07 -12.11
C HIS A 55 -6.82 -6.39 -11.13
N MET A 56 -6.87 -7.54 -10.46
CA MET A 56 -5.86 -7.97 -9.51
C MET A 56 -4.82 -8.88 -10.17
N PHE A 57 -3.54 -8.56 -9.94
CA PHE A 57 -2.44 -9.44 -10.33
C PHE A 57 -2.49 -10.73 -9.52
N SER A 58 -2.79 -11.85 -10.19
CA SER A 58 -3.02 -13.14 -9.55
C SER A 58 -2.28 -14.27 -10.24
N PHE A 59 -1.84 -15.27 -9.48
CA PHE A 59 -1.19 -16.48 -10.02
C PHE A 59 -1.49 -17.70 -9.13
N THR A 60 -1.35 -18.89 -9.73
CA THR A 60 -1.61 -20.16 -9.04
C THR A 60 -0.35 -20.67 -8.35
N VAL A 61 -0.46 -21.03 -7.08
CA VAL A 61 0.57 -21.68 -6.25
C VAL A 61 -0.04 -22.94 -5.66
N GLU A 62 0.52 -24.11 -5.96
CA GLU A 62 0.07 -25.40 -5.39
C GLU A 62 -1.45 -25.64 -5.47
N ASN A 63 -2.06 -25.29 -6.61
CA ASN A 63 -3.51 -25.36 -6.89
C ASN A 63 -4.38 -24.34 -6.15
N GLU A 64 -3.79 -23.36 -5.47
CA GLU A 64 -4.50 -22.21 -4.89
C GLU A 64 -4.19 -20.92 -5.65
N THR A 65 -5.18 -20.03 -5.77
CA THR A 65 -4.96 -18.70 -6.33
C THR A 65 -4.45 -17.75 -5.26
N PHE A 66 -3.33 -17.10 -5.54
CA PHE A 66 -2.80 -16.00 -4.74
C PHE A 66 -2.86 -14.70 -5.56
N SER A 67 -3.14 -13.59 -4.88
CA SER A 67 -3.24 -12.28 -5.51
C SER A 67 -2.46 -11.23 -4.75
N LEU A 68 -1.84 -10.32 -5.51
CA LEU A 68 -1.18 -9.14 -4.97
C LEU A 68 -2.24 -8.21 -4.36
N LYS A 69 -1.95 -7.66 -3.18
CA LYS A 69 -2.88 -6.77 -2.50
C LYS A 69 -3.18 -5.53 -3.36
N PRO A 70 -4.46 -5.24 -3.69
CA PRO A 70 -4.83 -3.98 -4.32
C PRO A 70 -4.88 -2.85 -3.29
N MET A 71 -5.03 -3.20 -2.01
CA MET A 71 -5.09 -2.30 -0.86
C MET A 71 -4.76 -3.03 0.44
N ASN A 72 -4.60 -2.27 1.53
CA ASN A 72 -4.14 -2.83 2.80
C ASN A 72 -5.26 -3.26 3.76
N CYS A 73 -6.52 -2.82 3.56
CA CYS A 73 -7.59 -2.97 4.55
C CYS A 73 -7.77 -4.40 5.08
N PRO A 74 -7.81 -5.47 4.24
CA PRO A 74 -7.97 -6.84 4.75
C PRO A 74 -6.73 -7.41 5.47
N GLY A 75 -5.58 -6.76 5.36
CA GLY A 75 -4.34 -7.16 6.04
C GLY A 75 -4.06 -6.39 7.33
N HIS A 76 -4.86 -5.38 7.65
CA HIS A 76 -4.83 -4.66 8.93
C HIS A 76 -5.76 -5.35 9.92
#